data_AF-A0A9C9DG02-F1
#
_entry.id   AF-A0A9C9DG02-F1
#
_cell.length_a   1.000
_cell.length_b   1.000
_cell.length_c   1.000
_cell.angle_alpha   90.00
_cell.angle_beta   90.00
_cell.angle_gamma   90.00
#
_symmetry.space_group_name_H-M   'P 1'
#
loop_
_entity.id
_entity.type
_entity.pdbx_description
1 polymer ?
#
loop_
_entity_poly.entity_id
_entity_poly.type
_entity_poly.pdbx_seq_one_letter_code
_entity_poly.pdbx_strand_id
1 'polypeptide(L)'
;MYHLATVFPPIRRVRLPLTRDQLMLLMAATNEIFLGIDIYLAHSISGTIVPREWIPIIFGPVAGVILLIAGLIALRQRSLATVLASVVFVASIVVGLLGAYYHLIRAILPYGPEGQRVTVNLLVWAPPILGPLTFSLVGLLGISAVWIEDPPDSGILRLLGGWRLALPYSKTRAYFFMVGMGTLATVLSSVLDHARVRFENPWLWVPTIAGVFGTVVAVALGAIDKPTRADLITYTGAMLLLIA
;
A
#
# COMPACT_ATOMS: atom_id res chain seq x y z
N MET A 1 6.74 -1.20 21.32
CA MET A 1 8.03 -1.96 21.42
C MET A 1 8.86 -1.73 20.16
N TYR A 2 10.19 -1.66 20.23
CA TYR A 2 11.03 -1.48 19.03
C TYR A 2 11.31 -2.87 18.39
N HIS A 3 10.41 -3.33 17.51
CA HIS A 3 10.47 -4.67 16.93
C HIS A 3 11.82 -4.96 16.25
N LEU A 4 12.36 -3.99 15.51
CA LEU A 4 13.66 -4.13 14.85
C LEU A 4 14.82 -4.40 15.84
N ALA A 5 14.77 -3.78 17.02
CA ALA A 5 15.75 -4.01 18.10
C ALA A 5 15.56 -5.32 18.86
N THR A 6 14.43 -6.01 18.64
CA THR A 6 14.19 -7.36 19.16
C THR A 6 14.85 -8.40 18.26
N VAL A 7 14.80 -8.18 16.94
CA VAL A 7 15.50 -8.99 15.93
C VAL A 7 17.01 -8.74 16.01
N PHE A 8 17.42 -7.47 15.96
CA PHE A 8 18.81 -7.03 15.97
C PHE A 8 19.11 -6.12 17.17
N PRO A 9 19.50 -6.69 18.34
CA PRO A 9 19.80 -5.93 19.56
C PRO A 9 20.79 -4.76 19.40
N PRO A 10 21.83 -4.82 18.54
CA PRO A 10 22.75 -3.70 18.35
C PRO A 10 22.07 -2.39 17.89
N ILE A 11 20.94 -2.49 17.19
CA ILE A 11 20.20 -1.32 16.68
C ILE A 11 19.67 -0.43 17.81
N ARG A 12 19.54 -0.93 19.05
CA ARG A 12 19.18 -0.11 20.22
C ARG A 12 20.12 1.06 20.46
N ARG A 13 21.37 0.94 19.99
CA ARG A 13 22.40 1.98 20.13
C ARG A 13 22.32 3.03 19.01
N VAL A 14 21.58 2.77 17.95
CA VAL A 14 21.43 3.66 16.79
C VAL A 14 20.26 4.59 17.04
N ARG A 15 20.51 5.90 16.98
CA ARG A 15 19.46 6.92 17.00
C ARG A 15 19.09 7.28 15.57
N LEU A 16 17.92 6.84 15.11
CA LEU A 16 17.41 7.28 13.81
C LEU A 16 16.89 8.72 13.91
N PRO A 17 17.15 9.57 12.90
CA PRO A 17 16.70 10.97 12.90
C PRO A 17 15.19 11.10 12.68
N LEU A 18 14.54 10.07 12.15
CA LEU A 18 13.11 10.04 11.83
C LEU A 18 12.38 8.98 12.65
N THR A 19 11.15 9.28 13.02
CA THR A 19 10.24 8.32 13.66
C THR A 19 9.69 7.33 12.63
N ARG A 20 9.12 6.20 13.10
CA ARG A 20 8.42 5.24 12.26
C ARG A 20 7.37 5.92 11.38
N ASP A 21 6.52 6.76 11.95
CA ASP A 21 5.44 7.40 11.22
C ASP A 21 5.97 8.41 10.19
N GLN A 22 7.08 9.11 10.48
CA GLN A 22 7.75 9.96 9.49
C GLN A 22 8.35 9.15 8.33
N LEU A 23 8.94 7.99 8.60
CA LEU A 23 9.43 7.09 7.55
C LEU A 23 8.28 6.54 6.69
N MET A 24 7.15 6.19 7.30
CA MET A 24 5.95 5.75 6.57
C MET A 24 5.38 6.87 5.70
N LEU A 25 5.35 8.11 6.18
CA LEU A 25 4.92 9.26 5.38
C LEU A 25 5.85 9.54 4.20
N LEU A 26 7.16 9.43 4.41
CA LEU A 26 8.14 9.59 3.33
C LEU A 26 7.97 8.49 2.28
N MET A 27 7.86 7.23 2.72
CA MET A 27 7.57 6.10 1.85
C MET A 27 6.27 6.31 1.05
N ALA A 28 5.19 6.75 1.71
CA ALA A 28 3.92 7.03 1.05
C ALA A 28 4.04 8.14 0.00
N ALA A 29 4.73 9.25 0.33
CA ALA A 29 4.98 10.33 -0.62
C ALA A 29 5.80 9.87 -1.83
N THR A 30 6.83 9.06 -1.62
CA THR A 30 7.62 8.46 -2.70
C THR A 30 6.76 7.53 -3.56
N ASN A 31 5.96 6.66 -2.94
CA ASN A 31 5.08 5.75 -3.66
C ASN A 31 4.04 6.48 -4.51
N GLU A 32 3.45 7.59 -4.04
CA GLU A 32 2.53 8.40 -4.86
C GLU A 32 3.19 8.87 -6.17
N ILE A 33 4.45 9.32 -6.10
CA ILE A 33 5.19 9.75 -7.30
C ILE A 33 5.38 8.59 -8.28
N PHE A 34 5.90 7.47 -7.77
CA PHE A 34 6.17 6.30 -8.62
C PHE A 34 4.90 5.68 -9.17
N LEU A 35 3.79 5.67 -8.42
CA LEU A 35 2.52 5.15 -8.90
C LEU A 35 2.02 5.88 -10.15
N GLY A 36 2.13 7.21 -10.21
CA GLY A 36 1.75 7.93 -11.43
C GLY A 36 2.68 7.66 -12.62
N ILE A 37 3.98 7.51 -12.36
CA ILE A 37 4.97 7.14 -13.38
C ILE A 37 4.68 5.74 -13.92
N ASP A 38 4.48 4.76 -13.04
CA ASP A 38 4.20 3.37 -13.38
C ASP A 38 2.92 3.24 -14.20
N ILE A 39 1.87 3.99 -13.83
CA ILE A 39 0.62 4.03 -14.59
C ILE A 39 0.84 4.65 -15.97
N TYR A 40 1.58 5.75 -16.06
CA TYR A 40 1.89 6.35 -17.35
C TYR A 40 2.60 5.34 -18.26
N LEU A 41 3.60 4.63 -17.74
CA LEU A 41 4.33 3.60 -18.49
C LEU A 41 3.40 2.45 -18.91
N ALA A 42 2.62 1.89 -17.98
CA ALA A 42 1.72 0.78 -18.26
C ALA A 42 0.64 1.12 -19.30
N HIS A 43 0.06 2.32 -19.23
CA HIS A 43 -0.97 2.76 -20.17
C HIS A 43 -0.39 3.25 -21.50
N SER A 44 0.84 3.76 -21.52
CA SER A 44 1.53 4.10 -22.77
C SER A 44 1.84 2.87 -23.62
N ILE A 45 2.20 1.75 -22.99
CA ILE A 45 2.42 0.46 -23.68
C ILE A 45 1.13 -0.07 -24.31
N SER A 46 -0.02 0.27 -23.72
CA SER A 46 -1.34 -0.17 -24.17
C SER A 46 -1.87 0.58 -25.42
N GLY A 47 -1.12 1.55 -25.96
CA GLY A 47 -1.39 2.23 -27.24
C GLY A 47 -1.87 3.68 -27.12
N THR A 48 -2.95 3.95 -26.37
CA THR A 48 -3.49 5.32 -26.21
C THR A 48 -4.00 5.56 -24.80
N ILE A 49 -3.52 6.63 -24.16
CA ILE A 49 -4.02 7.09 -22.85
C ILE A 49 -5.32 7.87 -23.03
N VAL A 50 -6.40 7.42 -22.41
CA VAL A 50 -7.70 8.12 -22.46
C VAL A 50 -7.85 9.15 -21.32
N PRO A 51 -8.74 10.17 -21.44
CA PRO A 51 -8.82 11.27 -20.47
C PRO A 51 -8.89 10.88 -18.98
N ARG A 52 -9.65 9.83 -18.63
CA ARG A 52 -9.76 9.35 -17.24
C ARG A 52 -8.47 8.74 -16.68
N GLU A 53 -7.59 8.25 -17.55
CA GLU A 53 -6.32 7.64 -17.15
C GLU A 53 -5.29 8.72 -16.77
N TRP A 54 -5.48 9.97 -17.24
CA TRP A 54 -4.66 11.10 -16.80
C TRP A 54 -4.85 11.49 -15.35
N ILE A 55 -5.99 11.13 -14.73
CA ILE A 55 -6.28 11.43 -13.32
C ILE A 55 -5.17 10.86 -12.41
N PRO A 56 -4.95 9.54 -12.34
CA PRO A 56 -3.88 8.99 -11.50
C PRO A 56 -2.47 9.35 -11.98
N ILE A 57 -2.25 9.50 -13.29
CA ILE A 57 -0.94 9.86 -13.87
C ILE A 57 -0.46 11.23 -13.34
N ILE A 58 -1.37 12.21 -13.30
CA ILE A 58 -1.04 13.56 -12.81
C ILE A 58 -1.14 13.60 -11.28
N PHE A 59 -2.17 12.97 -10.72
CA PHE A 59 -2.42 13.01 -9.28
C PHE A 59 -1.23 12.45 -8.49
N GLY A 60 -0.66 11.30 -8.86
CA GLY A 60 0.43 10.67 -8.10
C GLY A 60 1.64 11.58 -7.87
N PRO A 61 2.31 12.10 -8.92
CA PRO A 61 3.46 12.97 -8.77
C PRO A 61 3.13 14.27 -8.03
N VAL A 62 1.97 14.87 -8.31
CA VAL A 62 1.52 16.10 -7.63
C VAL A 62 1.27 15.83 -6.15
N ALA A 63 0.54 14.76 -5.81
CA ALA A 63 0.26 14.34 -4.44
C ALA A 63 1.56 14.08 -3.68
N GLY A 64 2.49 13.33 -4.25
CA GLY A 64 3.78 13.05 -3.64
C GLY A 64 4.60 14.31 -3.35
N VAL A 65 4.68 15.24 -4.31
CA VAL A 65 5.35 16.53 -4.09
C VAL A 65 4.66 17.35 -2.99
N ILE A 66 3.33 17.42 -2.99
CA ILE A 66 2.58 18.12 -1.93
C ILE A 66 2.86 17.48 -0.56
N LEU A 67 2.94 16.16 -0.47
CA LEU A 67 3.24 15.45 0.78
C LEU A 67 4.66 15.73 1.27
N LEU A 68 5.65 15.80 0.38
CA LEU A 68 7.01 16.21 0.73
C LEU A 68 7.04 17.65 1.26
N ILE A 69 6.32 18.56 0.61
CA ILE A 69 6.16 19.94 1.08
C ILE A 69 5.45 19.98 2.44
N ALA A 70 4.39 19.18 2.64
CA ALA A 70 3.70 19.07 3.92
C ALA A 70 4.65 18.59 5.03
N GLY A 71 5.57 17.66 4.72
CA GLY A 71 6.64 17.25 5.63
C GLY A 71 7.55 18.41 6.06
N LEU A 72 7.91 19.31 5.14
CA LEU A 72 8.67 20.53 5.47
C LEU A 72 7.84 21.51 6.29
N ILE A 73 6.57 21.71 5.96
CA ILE A 73 5.64 22.57 6.72
C ILE A 73 5.50 22.06 8.16
N ALA A 74 5.50 20.73 8.37
CA ALA A 74 5.36 20.12 9.69
C ALA A 74 6.48 20.53 10.69
N LEU A 75 7.61 21.03 10.20
CA LEU A 75 8.68 21.58 11.04
C LEU A 75 8.25 22.82 11.82
N ARG A 76 7.29 23.60 11.28
CA ARG A 76 6.81 24.85 11.89
C ARG A 76 5.32 24.83 12.21
N GLN A 77 4.51 24.20 11.37
CA GLN A 77 3.05 24.20 11.46
C GLN A 77 2.49 22.78 11.29
N ARG A 78 2.60 21.98 12.35
CA ARG A 78 2.16 20.58 12.35
C ARG A 78 0.68 20.42 11.98
N SER A 79 -0.21 21.23 12.53
CA SER A 79 -1.65 21.14 12.25
C SER A 79 -1.98 21.34 10.77
N LEU A 80 -1.35 22.33 10.12
CA LEU A 80 -1.52 22.57 8.68
C LEU A 80 -1.01 21.39 7.86
N ALA A 81 0.19 20.89 8.17
CA ALA A 81 0.75 19.72 7.50
C ALA A 81 -0.14 18.47 7.65
N THR A 82 -0.68 18.23 8.85
CA THR A 82 -1.62 17.13 9.12
C THR A 82 -2.89 17.25 8.28
N VAL A 83 -3.48 18.44 8.17
CA VAL A 83 -4.67 18.67 7.33
C VAL A 83 -4.33 18.42 5.85
N LEU A 84 -3.27 19.03 5.35
CA LEU A 84 -2.84 18.89 3.95
C LEU A 84 -2.59 17.42 3.59
N ALA A 85 -1.80 16.71 4.41
CA ALA A 85 -1.51 15.31 4.18
C ALA A 85 -2.78 14.43 4.25
N SER A 86 -3.66 14.69 5.23
CA SER A 86 -4.93 13.95 5.34
C SER A 86 -5.80 14.12 4.09
N VAL A 87 -5.92 15.35 3.57
CA VAL A 87 -6.69 15.63 2.35
C VAL A 87 -6.09 14.89 1.15
N VAL A 88 -4.77 14.95 0.98
CA VAL A 88 -4.09 14.25 -0.13
C VAL A 88 -4.28 12.74 -0.04
N PHE A 89 -4.12 12.14 1.14
CA PHE A 89 -4.30 10.69 1.28
C PHE A 89 -5.75 10.24 1.14
N VAL A 90 -6.73 11.04 1.56
CA VAL A 90 -8.16 10.77 1.27
C VAL A 90 -8.40 10.85 -0.23
N ALA A 91 -7.87 11.86 -0.92
CA ALA A 91 -7.96 11.97 -2.37
C ALA A 91 -7.30 10.77 -3.07
N SER A 92 -6.17 10.30 -2.57
CA SER A 92 -5.50 9.09 -3.07
C SER A 92 -6.39 7.86 -2.95
N ILE A 93 -7.07 7.68 -1.81
CA ILE A 93 -8.07 6.62 -1.66
C ILE A 93 -9.16 6.72 -2.72
N VAL A 94 -9.72 7.91 -2.93
CA VAL A 94 -10.76 8.13 -3.95
C VAL A 94 -10.25 7.83 -5.36
N VAL A 95 -9.05 8.28 -5.72
CA VAL A 95 -8.42 8.00 -7.03
C VAL A 95 -8.25 6.49 -7.23
N GLY A 96 -7.76 5.77 -6.23
CA GLY A 96 -7.62 4.32 -6.29
C GLY A 96 -8.94 3.58 -6.46
N LEU A 97 -9.98 4.00 -5.72
CA LEU A 97 -11.33 3.43 -5.84
C LEU A 97 -11.96 3.72 -7.21
N LEU A 98 -11.80 4.94 -7.75
CA LEU A 98 -12.29 5.30 -9.08
C LEU A 98 -11.59 4.50 -10.17
N GLY A 99 -10.26 4.33 -10.08
CA GLY A 99 -9.51 3.51 -11.01
C GLY A 99 -9.94 2.04 -10.95
N ALA A 100 -10.13 1.50 -9.75
CA ALA A 100 -10.60 0.13 -9.55
C ALA A 100 -12.01 -0.07 -10.12
N TYR A 101 -12.90 0.92 -9.96
CA TYR A 101 -14.22 0.93 -10.60
C TYR A 101 -14.12 0.86 -12.12
N TYR A 102 -13.31 1.70 -12.75
CA TYR A 102 -13.16 1.67 -14.21
C TYR A 102 -12.50 0.37 -14.72
N HIS A 103 -11.57 -0.21 -13.96
CA HIS A 103 -11.01 -1.52 -14.26
C HIS A 103 -12.07 -2.61 -14.14
N LEU A 104 -12.89 -2.57 -13.09
CA LEU A 104 -13.97 -3.52 -12.88
C LEU A 104 -14.99 -3.47 -14.03
N ILE A 105 -15.43 -2.29 -14.45
CA ILE A 105 -16.37 -2.14 -15.58
C ILE A 105 -15.79 -2.66 -16.91
N ARG A 106 -14.46 -2.64 -17.08
CA ARG A 106 -13.81 -3.31 -18.23
C ARG A 106 -13.71 -4.83 -18.04
N ALA A 107 -13.59 -5.31 -16.81
CA ALA A 107 -13.50 -6.72 -16.46
C ALA A 107 -14.87 -7.43 -16.40
N ILE A 108 -15.95 -6.69 -16.15
CA ILE A 108 -17.33 -7.18 -16.19
C ILE A 108 -18.08 -6.33 -17.22
N LEU A 109 -18.35 -6.87 -18.40
CA LEU A 109 -18.98 -6.16 -19.52
C LEU A 109 -20.48 -5.98 -19.21
N PRO A 110 -20.91 -4.91 -18.53
CA PRO A 110 -22.21 -4.89 -17.86
C PRO A 110 -23.36 -4.76 -18.88
N TYR A 111 -23.07 -4.17 -20.04
CA TYR A 111 -23.98 -4.00 -21.16
C TYR A 111 -23.82 -5.09 -22.24
N GLY A 112 -23.02 -6.13 -21.96
CA GLY A 112 -22.81 -7.24 -22.90
C GLY A 112 -23.97 -8.25 -22.91
N PRO A 113 -24.02 -9.15 -23.92
CA PRO A 113 -24.95 -10.26 -23.96
C PRO A 113 -24.84 -11.16 -22.71
N GLU A 114 -25.95 -11.79 -22.32
CA GLU A 114 -25.96 -12.75 -21.22
C GLU A 114 -24.99 -13.91 -21.50
N GLY A 115 -24.27 -14.36 -20.47
CA GLY A 115 -23.18 -15.35 -20.61
C GLY A 115 -21.82 -14.78 -21.05
N GLN A 116 -21.75 -13.53 -21.54
CA GLN A 116 -20.49 -12.88 -21.92
C GLN A 116 -20.06 -11.76 -20.95
N ARG A 117 -20.91 -11.41 -19.99
CA ARG A 117 -20.66 -10.30 -19.06
C ARG A 117 -19.48 -10.56 -18.11
N VAL A 118 -19.28 -11.79 -17.69
CA VAL A 118 -18.18 -12.22 -16.80
C VAL A 118 -17.63 -13.53 -17.32
N THR A 119 -16.34 -13.57 -17.63
CA THR A 119 -15.66 -14.79 -18.11
C THR A 119 -14.25 -14.89 -17.50
N VAL A 120 -13.68 -16.09 -17.49
CA VAL A 120 -12.28 -16.30 -17.08
C VAL A 120 -11.33 -15.49 -17.97
N ASN A 121 -11.63 -15.40 -19.27
CA ASN A 121 -10.84 -14.58 -20.19
C ASN A 121 -10.86 -13.11 -19.78
N LEU A 122 -12.02 -12.56 -19.40
CA LEU A 122 -12.08 -11.19 -18.90
C LEU A 122 -11.32 -11.03 -17.59
N LEU A 123 -11.36 -12.01 -16.68
CA LEU A 123 -10.60 -11.95 -15.43
C LEU A 123 -9.08 -11.93 -15.66
N VAL A 124 -8.58 -12.71 -16.62
CA VAL A 124 -7.14 -12.85 -16.92
C VAL A 124 -6.63 -11.71 -17.82
N TRP A 125 -7.41 -11.31 -18.83
CA TRP A 125 -6.96 -10.39 -19.88
C TRP A 125 -7.45 -8.96 -19.72
N ALA A 126 -8.44 -8.68 -18.86
CA ALA A 126 -8.80 -7.30 -18.56
C ALA A 126 -7.71 -6.63 -17.70
N PRO A 127 -7.72 -5.28 -17.62
CA PRO A 127 -6.86 -4.56 -16.69
C PRO A 127 -7.07 -5.03 -15.24
N PRO A 128 -5.99 -5.25 -14.47
CA PRO A 128 -6.10 -5.81 -13.12
C PRO A 128 -6.79 -4.81 -12.17
N ILE A 129 -7.89 -5.22 -11.54
CA ILE A 129 -8.66 -4.36 -10.61
C ILE A 129 -7.81 -3.94 -9.39
N LEU A 130 -6.84 -4.78 -9.01
CA LEU A 130 -5.97 -4.56 -7.86
C LEU A 130 -4.93 -3.46 -8.10
N GLY A 131 -4.53 -3.21 -9.35
CA GLY A 131 -3.52 -2.19 -9.68
C GLY A 131 -3.89 -0.81 -9.13
N PRO A 132 -5.05 -0.25 -9.51
CA PRO A 132 -5.51 1.04 -8.98
C PRO A 132 -5.69 1.11 -7.46
N LEU A 133 -6.06 -0.01 -6.80
CA LEU A 133 -6.23 -0.05 -5.35
C LEU A 133 -4.92 0.21 -4.58
N THR A 134 -3.77 0.19 -5.25
CA THR A 134 -2.48 0.57 -4.65
C THR A 134 -2.48 2.03 -4.17
N PHE A 135 -3.14 2.95 -4.89
CA PHE A 135 -3.37 4.32 -4.39
C PHE A 135 -4.16 4.28 -3.07
N SER A 136 -5.24 3.51 -3.00
CA SER A 136 -6.01 3.39 -1.76
C SER A 136 -5.20 2.79 -0.61
N LEU A 137 -4.32 1.82 -0.89
CA LEU A 137 -3.42 1.27 0.13
C LEU A 137 -2.41 2.32 0.61
N VAL A 138 -1.78 3.08 -0.29
CA VAL A 138 -0.86 4.16 0.06
C VAL A 138 -1.57 5.26 0.85
N GLY A 139 -2.79 5.64 0.45
CA GLY A 139 -3.61 6.58 1.19
C GLY A 139 -3.97 6.09 2.61
N LEU A 140 -4.32 4.81 2.77
CA LEU A 140 -4.59 4.22 4.09
C LEU A 140 -3.34 4.18 4.97
N LEU A 141 -2.20 3.75 4.41
CA LEU A 141 -0.90 3.76 5.10
C LEU A 141 -0.53 5.19 5.54
N GLY A 142 -0.70 6.15 4.64
CA GLY A 142 -0.44 7.57 4.86
C GLY A 142 -1.32 8.16 5.95
N ILE A 143 -2.64 8.01 5.88
CA ILE A 143 -3.58 8.46 6.92
C ILE A 143 -3.23 7.86 8.27
N SER A 144 -2.97 6.54 8.31
CA SER A 144 -2.54 5.87 9.53
C SER A 144 -1.25 6.49 10.10
N ALA A 145 -0.32 6.92 9.25
CA ALA A 145 0.92 7.57 9.69
C ALA A 145 0.72 9.03 10.12
N VAL A 146 -0.18 9.79 9.48
CA VAL A 146 -0.44 11.21 9.79
C VAL A 146 -0.97 11.41 11.20
N TRP A 147 -1.92 10.58 11.65
CA TRP A 147 -2.60 10.75 12.94
C TRP A 147 -1.83 10.12 14.08
N ILE A 148 -1.58 10.80 15.19
CA ILE A 148 -0.71 10.25 16.25
C ILE A 148 -1.45 9.18 17.07
N GLU A 149 -0.81 8.03 17.30
CA GLU A 149 -1.28 7.03 18.26
C GLU A 149 -0.69 7.34 19.65
N ASP A 150 -1.55 7.54 20.64
CA ASP A 150 -1.12 7.90 22.00
C ASP A 150 -2.03 7.29 23.08
N PRO A 151 -1.51 6.39 23.94
CA PRO A 151 -0.11 5.92 24.00
C PRO A 151 0.32 5.10 22.76
N PRO A 152 1.62 4.99 22.45
CA PRO A 152 2.10 4.16 21.35
C PRO A 152 1.65 2.70 21.48
N ASP A 153 1.32 2.07 20.36
CA ASP A 153 0.82 0.68 20.28
C ASP A 153 -0.54 0.43 20.99
N SER A 154 -1.30 1.49 21.34
CA SER A 154 -2.59 1.36 22.04
C SER A 154 -3.83 1.18 21.15
N GLY A 155 -3.73 1.50 19.86
CA GLY A 155 -4.89 1.63 18.96
C GLY A 155 -5.69 2.92 19.15
N ILE A 156 -5.27 3.83 20.04
CA ILE A 156 -5.97 5.10 20.28
C ILE A 156 -5.31 6.21 19.47
N LEU A 157 -6.00 6.68 18.43
CA LEU A 157 -5.56 7.82 17.62
C LEU A 157 -6.05 9.14 18.23
N ARG A 158 -5.15 10.13 18.27
CA ARG A 158 -5.47 11.53 18.56
C ARG A 158 -5.68 12.29 17.25
N LEU A 159 -6.90 12.77 17.06
CA LEU A 159 -7.33 13.53 15.91
C LEU A 159 -7.26 15.05 16.15
N LEU A 160 -7.56 15.85 15.13
CA LEU A 160 -7.65 17.30 15.22
C LEU A 160 -8.75 17.69 16.22
N GLY A 161 -8.54 18.79 16.94
CA GLY A 161 -9.50 19.27 17.94
C GLY A 161 -9.59 18.42 19.22
N GLY A 162 -8.64 17.50 19.44
CA GLY A 162 -8.56 16.71 20.68
C GLY A 162 -9.42 15.45 20.71
N TRP A 163 -10.14 15.17 19.62
CA TRP A 163 -10.92 13.94 19.47
C TRP A 163 -10.02 12.71 19.55
N ARG A 164 -10.55 11.64 20.16
CA ARG A 164 -9.87 10.35 20.23
C ARG A 164 -10.70 9.30 19.52
N LEU A 165 -10.04 8.50 18.69
CA LEU A 165 -10.64 7.38 17.99
C LEU A 165 -9.96 6.09 18.44
N ALA A 166 -10.72 5.17 19.00
CA ALA A 166 -10.24 3.83 19.31
C ALA A 166 -10.39 2.92 18.09
N LEU A 167 -9.29 2.37 17.62
CA LEU A 167 -9.24 1.37 16.56
C LEU A 167 -9.22 -0.04 17.15
N PRO A 168 -9.71 -1.06 16.41
CA PRO A 168 -9.66 -2.46 16.86
C PRO A 168 -8.23 -2.99 16.99
N TYR A 169 -7.26 -2.37 16.32
CA TYR A 169 -5.86 -2.78 16.31
C TYR A 169 -4.95 -1.57 16.55
N SER A 170 -3.77 -1.81 17.12
CA SER A 170 -2.70 -0.81 17.16
C SER A 170 -2.21 -0.47 15.75
N LYS A 171 -1.62 0.71 15.57
CA LYS A 171 -1.06 1.10 14.26
C LYS A 171 -0.03 0.10 13.75
N THR A 172 0.83 -0.41 14.64
CA THR A 172 1.86 -1.38 14.27
C THR A 172 1.23 -2.63 13.66
N ARG A 173 0.15 -3.14 14.27
CA ARG A 173 -0.59 -4.29 13.74
C ARG A 173 -1.33 -3.95 12.45
N ALA A 174 -1.94 -2.77 12.37
CA ALA A 174 -2.57 -2.29 11.15
C ALA A 174 -1.57 -2.21 9.99
N TYR A 175 -0.32 -1.78 10.22
CA TYR A 175 0.73 -1.79 9.21
C TYR A 175 1.07 -3.21 8.73
N PHE A 176 1.15 -4.19 9.62
CA PHE A 176 1.37 -5.59 9.19
C PHE A 176 0.21 -6.11 8.32
N PHE A 177 -1.04 -5.80 8.66
CA PHE A 177 -2.17 -6.14 7.81
C PHE A 177 -2.13 -5.42 6.46
N MET A 178 -1.83 -4.11 6.44
CA MET A 178 -1.73 -3.34 5.20
C MET A 178 -0.59 -3.85 4.31
N VAL A 179 0.58 -4.17 4.87
CA VAL A 179 1.68 -4.81 4.14
C VAL A 179 1.23 -6.17 3.60
N GLY A 180 0.60 -7.01 4.42
CA GLY A 180 0.09 -8.31 3.98
C GLY A 180 -0.93 -8.22 2.85
N MET A 181 -1.83 -7.24 2.90
CA MET A 181 -2.78 -6.94 1.81
C MET A 181 -2.08 -6.43 0.55
N GLY A 182 -1.07 -5.57 0.70
CA GLY A 182 -0.24 -5.12 -0.41
C GLY A 182 0.49 -6.27 -1.08
N THR A 183 1.16 -7.12 -0.31
CA THR A 183 1.83 -8.33 -0.82
C THR A 183 0.84 -9.29 -1.48
N LEU A 184 -0.35 -9.46 -0.90
CA LEU A 184 -1.39 -10.29 -1.52
C LEU A 184 -1.80 -9.72 -2.88
N ALA A 185 -2.01 -8.41 -2.95
CA ALA A 185 -2.41 -7.75 -4.18
C ALA A 185 -1.33 -7.88 -5.27
N THR A 186 -0.05 -7.73 -4.92
CA THR A 186 1.05 -7.90 -5.88
C THR A 186 1.20 -9.35 -6.34
N VAL A 187 1.04 -10.33 -5.44
CA VAL A 187 1.05 -11.76 -5.80
C VAL A 187 -0.09 -12.12 -6.73
N LEU A 188 -1.31 -11.70 -6.41
CA LEU A 188 -2.47 -11.94 -7.26
C LEU A 188 -2.28 -11.30 -8.64
N SER A 189 -1.77 -10.06 -8.68
CA SER A 189 -1.49 -9.38 -9.94
C SER A 189 -0.40 -10.10 -10.76
N SER A 190 0.69 -10.51 -10.12
CA SER A 190 1.80 -11.23 -10.77
C SER A 190 1.34 -12.59 -11.32
N VAL A 191 0.54 -13.33 -10.54
CA VAL A 191 -0.02 -14.62 -10.96
C VAL A 191 -0.94 -14.46 -12.18
N LEU A 192 -1.81 -13.46 -12.18
CA LEU A 192 -2.70 -13.19 -13.32
C LEU A 192 -1.92 -12.78 -14.57
N ASP A 193 -0.86 -11.99 -14.41
CA ASP A 193 -0.04 -11.58 -15.55
C ASP A 193 0.75 -12.76 -16.13
N HIS A 194 1.35 -13.60 -15.29
CA HIS A 194 2.08 -14.79 -15.76
C HIS A 194 1.17 -15.92 -16.24
N ALA A 195 -0.11 -15.94 -15.84
CA ALA A 195 -1.11 -16.84 -16.41
C ALA A 195 -1.33 -16.56 -17.90
N ARG A 196 -1.15 -15.32 -18.37
CA ARG A 196 -1.24 -14.94 -19.80
C ARG A 196 -0.20 -15.64 -20.67
N VAL A 197 0.96 -15.92 -20.08
CA VAL A 197 2.07 -16.66 -20.70
C VAL A 197 2.19 -18.09 -20.15
N ARG A 198 1.11 -18.61 -19.54
CA ARG A 198 1.00 -20.00 -19.06
C ARG A 198 2.12 -20.45 -18.12
N PHE A 199 2.73 -19.53 -17.37
CA PHE A 199 3.86 -19.82 -16.48
C PHE A 199 5.00 -20.60 -17.18
N GLU A 200 5.30 -20.26 -18.44
CA GLU A 200 6.33 -20.96 -19.24
C GLU A 200 7.73 -20.97 -18.60
N ASN A 201 8.05 -19.97 -17.77
CA ASN A 201 9.31 -19.92 -17.02
C ASN A 201 9.15 -20.49 -15.58
N PRO A 202 9.79 -21.62 -15.24
CA PRO A 202 9.68 -22.20 -13.89
C PRO A 202 10.21 -21.30 -12.78
N TRP A 203 11.12 -20.36 -13.07
CA TRP A 203 11.66 -19.44 -12.07
C TRP A 203 10.60 -18.54 -11.45
N LEU A 204 9.46 -18.35 -12.11
CA LEU A 204 8.33 -17.55 -11.61
C LEU A 204 7.68 -18.15 -10.35
N TRP A 205 7.89 -19.44 -10.08
CA TRP A 205 7.37 -20.07 -8.86
C TRP A 205 8.08 -19.57 -7.60
N VAL A 206 9.35 -19.16 -7.69
CA VAL A 206 10.10 -18.63 -6.55
C VAL A 206 9.45 -17.35 -5.99
N PRO A 207 9.27 -16.26 -6.77
CA PRO A 207 8.61 -15.06 -6.28
C PRO A 207 7.12 -15.30 -5.94
N THR A 208 6.45 -16.24 -6.61
CA THR A 208 5.06 -16.59 -6.28
C THR A 208 4.96 -17.19 -4.87
N ILE A 209 5.82 -18.18 -4.55
CA ILE A 209 5.85 -18.82 -3.22
C ILE A 209 6.31 -17.83 -2.15
N ALA A 210 7.37 -17.05 -2.42
CA ALA A 210 7.85 -16.01 -1.52
C ALA A 210 6.76 -14.99 -1.21
N GLY A 211 6.01 -14.58 -2.23
CA GLY A 211 4.86 -13.70 -2.12
C GLY A 211 3.75 -14.26 -1.23
N VAL A 212 3.29 -15.48 -1.49
CA VAL A 212 2.27 -16.15 -0.65
C VAL A 212 2.75 -16.26 0.80
N PHE A 213 4.00 -16.68 1.01
CA PHE A 213 4.60 -16.77 2.33
C PHE A 213 4.65 -15.40 3.02
N GLY A 214 5.09 -14.36 2.33
CA GLY A 214 5.15 -12.99 2.83
C GLY A 214 3.78 -12.45 3.24
N THR A 215 2.73 -12.69 2.42
CA THR A 215 1.35 -12.36 2.77
C THR A 215 0.92 -13.04 4.06
N VAL A 216 1.09 -14.36 4.15
CA VAL A 216 0.63 -15.15 5.31
C VAL A 216 1.36 -14.69 6.58
N VAL A 217 2.69 -14.54 6.52
CA VAL A 217 3.50 -14.11 7.66
C VAL A 217 3.14 -12.70 8.11
N ALA A 218 2.94 -11.77 7.19
CA ALA A 218 2.54 -10.39 7.53
C ALA A 218 1.15 -10.34 8.19
N VAL A 219 0.16 -11.03 7.62
CA VAL A 219 -1.20 -11.07 8.18
C VAL A 219 -1.21 -11.77 9.54
N ALA A 220 -0.51 -12.90 9.67
CA ALA A 220 -0.38 -13.62 10.94
C ALA A 220 0.27 -12.73 12.02
N LEU A 221 1.32 -11.99 11.68
CA LEU A 221 1.97 -11.10 12.62
C LEU A 221 1.05 -9.93 13.05
N GLY A 222 0.24 -9.40 12.15
CA GLY A 222 -0.79 -8.41 12.48
C GLY A 222 -1.85 -8.94 13.46
N ALA A 223 -2.15 -10.24 13.41
CA ALA A 223 -3.10 -10.88 14.31
C ALA A 223 -2.53 -11.10 15.73
N ILE A 224 -1.21 -11.18 15.90
CA ILE A 224 -0.56 -11.45 17.18
C ILE A 224 -0.42 -10.15 18.01
N ASP A 225 -0.99 -10.14 19.22
CA ASP A 225 -0.90 -8.97 20.12
C ASP A 225 0.51 -8.71 20.66
N LYS A 226 1.24 -9.78 21.00
CA LYS A 226 2.58 -9.74 21.61
C LYS A 226 3.52 -10.68 20.85
N PRO A 227 4.10 -10.24 19.71
CA PRO A 227 4.94 -11.11 18.90
C PRO A 227 6.23 -11.46 19.64
N THR A 228 6.61 -12.73 19.52
CA THR A 228 7.88 -13.24 20.02
C THR A 228 9.02 -12.81 19.11
N ARG A 229 10.26 -13.01 19.58
CA ARG A 229 11.45 -12.77 18.74
C ARG A 229 11.45 -13.64 17.48
N ALA A 230 10.95 -14.88 17.57
CA ALA A 230 10.87 -15.78 16.43
C ALA A 230 9.90 -15.24 15.38
N ASP A 231 8.72 -14.77 15.78
CA ASP A 231 7.71 -14.19 14.86
C ASP A 231 8.30 -13.01 14.08
N LEU A 232 9.05 -12.14 14.77
CA LEU A 232 9.69 -10.97 14.17
C LEU A 232 10.87 -11.34 13.25
N ILE A 233 11.64 -12.38 13.58
CA ILE A 233 12.69 -12.90 12.69
C ILE A 233 12.06 -13.48 11.42
N THR A 234 11.02 -14.28 11.55
CA THR A 234 10.30 -14.88 10.41
C THR A 234 9.74 -13.81 9.49
N TYR A 235 9.08 -12.78 10.04
CA TYR A 235 8.60 -11.64 9.25
C TYR A 235 9.74 -10.89 8.56
N THR A 236 10.81 -10.60 9.28
CA THR A 236 11.97 -9.90 8.71
C THR A 236 12.59 -10.71 7.56
N GLY A 237 12.76 -12.02 7.75
CA GLY A 237 13.24 -12.94 6.72
C GLY A 237 12.32 -12.99 5.51
N ALA A 238 11.00 -13.03 5.72
CA ALA A 238 10.01 -12.97 4.65
C ALA A 238 10.11 -11.66 3.84
N MET A 239 10.23 -10.51 4.51
CA MET A 239 10.38 -9.22 3.84
C MET A 239 11.69 -9.13 3.04
N LEU A 240 12.80 -9.67 3.57
CA LEU A 240 14.06 -9.73 2.84
C LEU A 240 13.98 -10.64 1.61
N LEU A 241 13.27 -11.77 1.72
CA LEU A 241 13.03 -12.67 0.60
C LEU A 241 12.19 -12.02 -0.52
N LEU A 242 11.25 -11.13 -0.18
CA LEU A 242 10.47 -10.38 -1.18
C LEU A 242 11.28 -9.30 -1.92
N ILE A 243 12.42 -8.89 -1.37
CA ILE A 243 13.30 -7.86 -1.96
C ILE A 243 14.38 -8.48 -2.84
N ALA A 244 14.77 -9.73 -2.57
CA ALA A 244 15.81 -10.48 -3.28
C ALA A 244 15.31 -11.07 -4.60
#